data_AF-A0A958HGM8-F1
#
_entry.id   AF-A0A958HGM8-F1
#
_cell.length_a   1.000
_cell.length_b   1.000
_cell.length_c   1.000
_cell.angle_alpha   90.00
_cell.angle_beta   90.00
_cell.angle_gamma   90.00
#
_symmetry.space_group_name_H-M   'P 1'
#
loop_
_entity.id
_entity.type
_entity.pdbx_description
1 polymer ?
#
loop_
_entity_poly.entity_id
_entity_poly.type
_entity_poly.pdbx_seq_one_letter_code
_entity_poly.pdbx_strand_id
1 'polypeptide(L)'
;MRTSASAPRSQSLILAAAFAAAFLLTALVGVWASYDRSNAWPAFALIALGLLLSTGIIWAGRRWGETALGVMSLAVALLAGAIGVYFLLAYNWSDNAGEIELLQRIGQAVQAYRPAITLPTDINANVAASGLTVTLFLGLGGLVWAFRYRWWIGLVVAGLAWLAGLVALILAQSRGAWISVGVGLVAILYLTLRRRWADHRGLRIVLDLLALATLLAFVAFFVAAVRTPDLASFLGSTAVGTSAINRATLWRDGLALVGDYPFTGSGLRSTMMVYSTYDLLMHVGFILHMHNLFVQIAVEQGIIGLLALVGLLAAAIANLLAATRVARPVWRFSLPAGAALTALISHGLVDAGLYGSSIAFVLFLPVGLALAIDPGGSKEQHGRLDWPLVIAAVAVVAMALVVFLPAGRSAFQANLGTVAQTRAELSRYTWPEWPIQDDLRRSPEIDLGPAIARYQAALATNPSNASASRRLAQVELARGDYAAARAHLETSYAAAPSNRATRQLLAELYAIDGESQRAAEMLSTVDTSLNQLDLRVFWYTHIGEPEKADRLKQLVGQ
;
A
#
# COMPACT_ATOMS: atom_id res chain seq x y z
N MET A 1 -28.01 -44.36 11.39
CA MET A 1 -26.83 -43.48 11.22
C MET A 1 -26.87 -42.87 9.83
N ARG A 2 -27.32 -41.61 9.69
CA ARG A 2 -27.15 -40.86 8.44
C ARG A 2 -25.77 -40.21 8.48
N THR A 3 -24.83 -40.73 7.71
CA THR A 3 -23.54 -40.10 7.48
C THR A 3 -23.79 -38.71 6.89
N SER A 4 -23.41 -37.68 7.64
CA SER A 4 -23.36 -36.30 7.18
C SER A 4 -22.38 -36.22 6.01
N ALA A 5 -22.89 -36.26 4.78
CA ALA A 5 -22.11 -35.88 3.62
C ALA A 5 -21.70 -34.42 3.81
N SER A 6 -20.41 -34.18 4.02
CA SER A 6 -19.85 -32.84 4.16
C SER A 6 -20.25 -32.01 2.94
N ALA A 7 -20.99 -30.93 3.15
CA ALA A 7 -21.30 -29.99 2.09
C ALA A 7 -19.98 -29.54 1.41
N PRO A 8 -19.91 -29.49 0.07
CA PRO A 8 -18.72 -29.03 -0.61
C PRO A 8 -18.41 -27.60 -0.17
N ARG A 9 -17.21 -27.38 0.41
CA ARG A 9 -16.73 -26.04 0.77
C ARG A 9 -16.69 -25.16 -0.49
N SER A 10 -17.16 -23.91 -0.40
CA SER A 10 -17.12 -23.00 -1.56
C SER A 10 -15.66 -22.77 -1.96
N GLN A 11 -15.33 -22.97 -3.23
CA GLN A 11 -13.95 -22.80 -3.74
C GLN A 11 -13.41 -21.39 -3.44
N SER A 12 -14.28 -20.37 -3.44
CA SER A 12 -13.97 -18.99 -3.06
C SER A 12 -13.37 -18.87 -1.65
N LEU A 13 -13.83 -19.66 -0.68
CA LEU A 13 -13.27 -19.63 0.67
C LEU A 13 -11.89 -20.24 0.75
N ILE A 14 -11.67 -21.35 0.04
CA ILE A 14 -10.38 -22.04 0.07
C ILE A 14 -9.31 -21.14 -0.54
N LEU A 15 -9.64 -20.52 -1.67
CA LEU A 15 -8.81 -19.49 -2.31
C LEU A 15 -8.55 -18.30 -1.38
N ALA A 16 -9.60 -17.73 -0.79
CA ALA A 16 -9.46 -16.60 0.11
C ALA A 16 -8.61 -16.94 1.35
N ALA A 17 -8.78 -18.13 1.93
CA ALA A 17 -7.98 -18.59 3.06
C ALA A 17 -6.51 -18.76 2.69
N ALA A 18 -6.21 -19.31 1.50
CA ALA A 18 -4.84 -19.43 1.00
C ALA A 18 -4.19 -18.04 0.80
N PHE A 19 -4.91 -17.09 0.19
CA PHE A 19 -4.41 -15.73 0.01
C PHE A 19 -4.25 -14.97 1.33
N ALA A 20 -5.20 -15.11 2.27
CA ALA A 20 -5.08 -14.54 3.60
C ALA A 20 -3.88 -15.09 4.38
N ALA A 21 -3.64 -16.41 4.30
CA ALA A 21 -2.48 -17.04 4.91
C ALA A 21 -1.18 -16.56 4.26
N ALA A 22 -1.13 -16.49 2.92
CA ALA A 22 0.03 -15.97 2.20
C ALA A 22 0.32 -14.51 2.60
N PHE A 23 -0.70 -13.65 2.68
CA PHE A 23 -0.56 -12.26 3.10
C PHE A 23 -0.04 -12.14 4.54
N LEU A 24 -0.54 -12.99 5.46
CA LEU A 24 -0.06 -12.99 6.84
C LEU A 24 1.39 -13.49 6.94
N LEU A 25 1.77 -14.49 6.15
CA LEU A 25 3.14 -14.99 6.09
C LEU A 25 4.11 -13.95 5.52
N THR A 26 3.72 -13.23 4.47
CA THR A 26 4.55 -12.13 3.92
C THR A 26 4.65 -10.96 4.90
N ALA A 27 3.61 -10.67 5.67
CA ALA A 27 3.70 -9.69 6.76
C ALA A 27 4.70 -10.14 7.84
N LEU A 28 4.74 -11.43 8.18
CA LEU A 28 5.73 -11.98 9.12
C LEU A 28 7.16 -11.90 8.57
N VAL A 29 7.35 -12.19 7.27
CA VAL A 29 8.63 -11.94 6.58
C VAL A 29 8.99 -10.46 6.62
N GLY A 30 8.01 -9.57 6.47
CA GLY A 30 8.18 -8.12 6.62
C GLY A 30 8.64 -7.70 8.02
N VAL A 31 8.22 -8.39 9.08
CA VAL A 31 8.77 -8.19 10.44
C VAL A 31 10.24 -8.59 10.50
N TRP A 32 10.62 -9.71 9.89
CA TRP A 32 12.01 -10.15 9.84
C TRP A 32 12.91 -9.18 9.04
N ALA A 33 12.40 -8.67 7.91
CA ALA A 33 13.09 -7.78 6.99
C ALA A 33 13.25 -6.36 7.55
N SER A 34 12.30 -5.91 8.39
CA SER A 34 12.33 -4.55 8.96
C SER A 34 13.59 -4.32 9.81
N TYR A 35 14.18 -3.13 9.64
CA TYR A 35 15.30 -2.67 10.45
C TYR A 35 14.86 -2.32 11.87
N ASP A 36 13.61 -1.90 12.06
CA ASP A 36 13.00 -1.60 13.35
C ASP A 36 11.85 -2.58 13.64
N ARG A 37 12.22 -3.67 14.32
CA ARG A 37 11.27 -4.71 14.71
C ARG A 37 10.29 -4.25 15.78
N SER A 38 10.66 -3.26 16.60
CA SER A 38 9.79 -2.74 17.65
C SER A 38 8.56 -2.06 17.04
N ASN A 39 8.74 -1.38 15.92
CA ASN A 39 7.65 -0.77 15.14
C ASN A 39 6.95 -1.74 14.19
N ALA A 40 7.63 -2.78 13.71
CA ALA A 40 7.06 -3.77 12.80
C ALA A 40 6.04 -4.71 13.48
N TRP A 41 6.29 -5.15 14.72
CA TRP A 41 5.40 -6.07 15.44
C TRP A 41 3.97 -5.54 15.66
N PRO A 42 3.78 -4.28 16.10
CA PRO A 42 2.44 -3.70 16.19
C PRO A 42 1.70 -3.68 14.85
N ALA A 43 2.38 -3.38 13.75
CA ALA A 43 1.78 -3.41 12.41
C ALA A 43 1.32 -4.83 12.02
N PHE A 44 2.18 -5.83 12.26
CA PHE A 44 1.81 -7.23 12.07
C PHE A 44 0.61 -7.64 12.92
N ALA A 45 0.56 -7.24 14.19
CA ALA A 45 -0.55 -7.55 15.09
C ALA A 45 -1.88 -6.97 14.57
N LEU A 46 -1.89 -5.76 14.01
CA LEU A 46 -3.07 -5.14 13.42
C LEU A 46 -3.54 -5.85 12.14
N ILE A 47 -2.61 -6.28 11.28
CA ILE A 47 -2.92 -7.10 10.11
C ILE A 47 -3.53 -8.44 10.54
N ALA A 48 -2.89 -9.12 11.50
CA ALA A 48 -3.36 -10.39 12.05
C ALA A 48 -4.75 -10.24 12.68
N LEU A 49 -4.98 -9.20 13.47
CA LEU A 49 -6.28 -8.88 14.05
C LEU A 49 -7.35 -8.69 12.97
N GLY A 50 -7.06 -7.92 11.91
CA GLY A 50 -8.00 -7.72 10.81
C GLY A 50 -8.38 -9.02 10.12
N LEU A 51 -7.41 -9.89 9.81
CA LEU A 51 -7.65 -11.20 9.21
C LEU A 51 -8.41 -12.15 10.14
N LEU A 52 -8.14 -12.11 11.45
CA LEU A 52 -8.87 -12.87 12.46
C LEU A 52 -10.33 -12.41 12.57
N LEU A 53 -10.57 -11.09 12.62
CA LEU A 53 -11.91 -10.50 12.62
C LEU A 53 -12.67 -10.88 11.34
N SER A 54 -12.01 -10.80 10.18
CA SER A 54 -12.55 -11.20 8.89
C SER A 54 -12.98 -12.68 8.90
N THR A 55 -12.12 -13.57 9.41
CA THR A 55 -12.42 -15.00 9.56
C THR A 55 -13.58 -15.25 10.53
N GLY A 56 -13.63 -14.50 11.64
CA GLY A 56 -14.73 -14.53 12.60
C GLY A 56 -16.07 -14.13 11.96
N ILE A 57 -16.07 -13.08 11.12
CA ILE A 57 -17.25 -12.63 10.36
C ILE A 57 -17.72 -13.72 9.40
N ILE A 58 -16.80 -14.34 8.66
CA ILE A 58 -17.10 -15.44 7.74
C ILE A 58 -17.76 -16.61 8.49
N TRP A 59 -17.15 -17.04 9.59
CA TRP A 59 -17.64 -18.15 10.39
C TRP A 59 -19.03 -17.87 10.96
N ALA A 60 -19.21 -16.71 11.59
CA ALA A 60 -20.48 -16.33 12.21
C ALA A 60 -21.59 -16.15 11.18
N GLY A 61 -21.32 -15.48 10.06
CA GLY A 61 -22.29 -15.26 8.99
C GLY A 61 -22.74 -16.56 8.32
N ARG A 62 -21.83 -17.53 8.17
CA ARG A 62 -22.19 -18.87 7.65
C ARG A 62 -22.93 -19.73 8.67
N ARG A 63 -22.63 -19.57 9.96
CA ARG A 63 -23.25 -20.36 11.05
C ARG A 63 -24.64 -19.89 11.41
N TRP A 64 -24.87 -18.58 11.42
CA TRP A 64 -26.09 -17.94 11.95
C TRP A 64 -26.77 -17.00 10.95
N GLY A 65 -26.27 -16.88 9.73
CA GLY A 65 -26.95 -16.21 8.63
C GLY A 65 -27.16 -14.71 8.87
N GLU A 66 -28.34 -14.22 8.49
CA GLU A 66 -28.69 -12.79 8.48
C GLU A 66 -28.50 -12.11 9.85
N THR A 67 -28.85 -12.78 10.95
CA THR A 67 -28.76 -12.20 12.30
C THR A 67 -27.32 -11.89 12.68
N ALA A 68 -26.38 -12.81 12.44
CA ALA A 68 -24.97 -12.55 12.73
C ALA A 68 -24.41 -11.42 11.87
N LEU A 69 -24.74 -11.40 10.57
CA LEU A 69 -24.34 -10.33 9.66
C LEU A 69 -24.89 -8.97 10.11
N GLY A 70 -26.14 -8.92 10.55
CA GLY A 70 -26.78 -7.71 11.08
C GLY A 70 -26.10 -7.17 12.34
N VAL A 71 -25.87 -8.04 13.33
CA VAL A 71 -25.19 -7.67 14.59
C VAL A 71 -23.75 -7.22 14.34
N MET A 72 -23.02 -7.91 13.48
CA MET A 72 -21.64 -7.55 13.11
C MET A 72 -21.60 -6.21 12.38
N SER A 73 -22.49 -5.96 11.43
CA SER A 73 -22.60 -4.66 10.78
C SER A 73 -22.96 -3.54 11.76
N LEU A 74 -23.81 -3.78 12.77
CA LEU A 74 -24.08 -2.79 13.82
C LEU A 74 -22.83 -2.51 14.67
N ALA A 75 -22.05 -3.54 15.03
CA ALA A 75 -20.77 -3.33 15.71
C ALA A 75 -19.80 -2.49 14.87
N VAL A 76 -19.80 -2.66 13.54
CA VAL A 76 -19.00 -1.82 12.63
C VAL A 76 -19.54 -0.38 12.56
N ALA A 77 -20.85 -0.15 12.69
CA ALA A 77 -21.40 1.20 12.82
C ALA A 77 -20.95 1.90 14.11
N LEU A 78 -20.85 1.16 15.22
CA LEU A 78 -20.27 1.68 16.46
C LEU A 78 -18.79 2.01 16.30
N LEU A 79 -18.03 1.16 15.59
CA LEU A 79 -16.63 1.41 15.26
C LEU A 79 -16.48 2.67 14.39
N ALA A 80 -17.37 2.91 13.42
CA ALA A 80 -17.37 4.13 12.63
C ALA A 80 -17.56 5.37 13.52
N GLY A 81 -18.47 5.30 14.48
CA GLY A 81 -18.65 6.37 15.48
C GLY A 81 -17.43 6.57 16.37
N ALA A 82 -16.78 5.49 16.82
CA ALA A 82 -15.57 5.57 17.62
C ALA A 82 -14.41 6.24 16.85
N ILE A 83 -14.18 5.84 15.59
CA ILE A 83 -13.17 6.49 14.71
C ILE A 83 -13.53 7.96 14.50
N GLY A 84 -14.80 8.25 14.22
CA GLY A 84 -15.28 9.61 13.97
C GLY A 84 -15.11 10.52 15.18
N VAL A 85 -15.55 10.08 16.35
CA VAL A 85 -15.39 10.83 17.60
C VAL A 85 -13.92 11.02 17.94
N TYR A 86 -13.10 9.97 17.80
CA TYR A 86 -11.65 10.08 18.01
C TYR A 86 -11.04 11.16 17.11
N PHE A 87 -11.34 11.15 15.81
CA PHE A 87 -10.87 12.15 14.87
C PHE A 87 -11.34 13.56 15.25
N LEU A 88 -12.62 13.73 15.57
CA LEU A 88 -13.19 15.01 16.00
C LEU A 88 -12.55 15.55 17.29
N LEU A 89 -12.09 14.66 18.17
CA LEU A 89 -11.41 15.02 19.41
C LEU A 89 -9.91 15.26 19.24
N ALA A 90 -9.24 14.56 18.32
CA ALA A 90 -7.78 14.60 18.18
C ALA A 90 -7.29 15.62 17.13
N TYR A 91 -8.00 15.78 16.01
CA TYR A 91 -7.49 16.51 14.85
C TYR A 91 -7.42 18.03 15.10
N ASN A 92 -6.34 18.69 14.66
CA ASN A 92 -6.18 20.15 14.80
C ASN A 92 -6.49 20.83 13.46
N TRP A 93 -7.65 21.49 13.38
CA TRP A 93 -8.04 22.29 12.22
C TRP A 93 -7.26 23.60 12.12
N SER A 94 -6.79 24.18 13.22
CA SER A 94 -6.02 25.44 13.15
C SER A 94 -4.68 25.28 12.44
N ASP A 95 -4.04 24.12 12.59
CA ASP A 95 -2.72 23.85 12.00
C ASP A 95 -2.81 23.32 10.55
N ASN A 96 -4.01 22.90 10.12
CA ASN A 96 -4.24 22.28 8.82
C ASN A 96 -5.32 23.05 8.05
N ALA A 97 -4.90 23.86 7.08
CA ALA A 97 -5.83 24.57 6.23
C ALA A 97 -6.66 23.59 5.38
N GLY A 98 -7.95 23.49 5.69
CA GLY A 98 -8.92 22.79 4.86
C GLY A 98 -9.14 23.51 3.53
N GLU A 99 -9.41 22.74 2.49
CA GLU A 99 -9.65 23.26 1.14
C GLU A 99 -11.01 23.94 1.01
N ILE A 100 -11.99 23.53 1.82
CA ILE A 100 -13.32 24.12 1.89
C ILE A 100 -13.45 24.97 3.14
N GLU A 101 -13.48 26.28 2.95
CA GLU A 101 -13.51 27.27 4.03
C GLU A 101 -14.68 27.06 5.00
N LEU A 102 -15.88 26.75 4.48
CA LEU A 102 -17.05 26.50 5.34
C LEU A 102 -16.82 25.32 6.29
N LEU A 103 -16.33 24.19 5.76
CA LEU A 103 -16.06 23.00 6.57
C LEU A 103 -14.89 23.23 7.53
N GLN A 104 -13.92 24.07 7.13
CA GLN A 104 -12.81 24.48 7.98
C GLN A 104 -13.30 25.26 9.20
N ARG A 105 -14.18 26.25 9.00
CA ARG A 105 -14.79 27.04 10.08
C ARG A 105 -15.61 26.17 11.03
N ILE A 106 -16.34 25.18 10.48
CA ILE A 106 -17.09 24.22 11.31
C ILE A 106 -16.13 23.35 12.14
N GLY A 107 -15.06 22.85 11.54
CA GLY A 107 -14.03 22.09 12.26
C GLY A 107 -13.37 22.89 13.38
N GLN A 108 -13.04 24.15 13.12
CA GLN A 108 -12.51 25.08 14.13
C GLN A 108 -13.51 25.33 15.27
N ALA A 109 -14.80 25.47 14.95
CA ALA A 109 -15.84 25.59 15.97
C ALA A 109 -15.92 24.32 16.84
N VAL A 110 -15.93 23.13 16.22
CA VAL A 110 -15.89 21.85 16.97
C VAL A 110 -14.64 21.79 17.87
N GLN A 111 -13.48 22.18 17.36
CA GLN A 111 -12.24 22.23 18.13
C GLN A 111 -12.28 23.24 19.28
N ALA A 112 -13.00 24.36 19.15
CA ALA A 112 -13.12 25.36 20.21
C ALA A 112 -14.01 24.87 21.37
N TYR A 113 -14.98 23.99 21.11
CA TYR A 113 -15.92 23.49 22.12
C TYR A 113 -15.63 22.08 22.62
N ARG A 114 -14.72 21.33 21.99
CA ARG A 114 -14.37 19.98 22.43
C ARG A 114 -13.56 20.01 23.74
N PRO A 115 -13.61 18.95 24.55
CA PRO A 115 -12.74 18.80 25.71
C PRO A 115 -11.26 18.81 25.29
N ALA A 116 -10.40 19.47 26.08
CA ALA A 116 -8.96 19.53 25.87
C ALA A 116 -8.27 18.20 26.23
N ILE A 117 -8.63 17.11 25.55
CA ILE A 117 -8.03 15.78 25.73
C ILE A 117 -6.86 15.66 24.77
N THR A 118 -5.67 15.40 25.29
CA THR A 118 -4.49 15.10 24.47
C THR A 118 -4.59 13.66 23.97
N LEU A 119 -4.96 13.50 22.71
CA LEU A 119 -4.93 12.22 22.00
C LEU A 119 -3.72 12.17 21.06
N PRO A 120 -3.17 10.98 20.79
CA PRO A 120 -2.18 10.82 19.72
C PRO A 120 -2.71 11.35 18.39
N THR A 121 -1.85 11.97 17.60
CA THR A 121 -2.17 12.47 16.25
C THR A 121 -1.79 11.45 15.16
N ASP A 122 -1.83 10.16 15.49
CA ASP A 122 -1.44 9.06 14.60
C ASP A 122 -2.50 8.81 13.49
N ILE A 123 -3.71 9.34 13.66
CA ILE A 123 -4.78 9.33 12.67
C ILE A 123 -4.95 10.73 12.08
N ASN A 124 -4.36 10.96 10.91
CA ASN A 124 -4.62 12.16 10.13
C ASN A 124 -5.99 12.08 9.41
N ALA A 125 -6.39 13.19 8.78
CA ALA A 125 -7.68 13.30 8.09
C ALA A 125 -7.91 12.24 7.01
N ASN A 126 -6.89 11.90 6.20
CA ASN A 126 -7.00 10.88 5.15
C ASN A 126 -7.14 9.47 5.73
N VAL A 127 -6.42 9.17 6.82
CA VAL A 127 -6.53 7.89 7.53
C VAL A 127 -7.94 7.72 8.11
N ALA A 128 -8.43 8.73 8.83
CA ALA A 128 -9.78 8.73 9.39
C ALA A 128 -10.82 8.55 8.29
N ALA A 129 -10.72 9.35 7.22
CA ALA A 129 -11.66 9.31 6.11
C ALA A 129 -11.67 7.95 5.38
N SER A 130 -10.52 7.32 5.20
CA SER A 130 -10.41 5.97 4.62
C SER A 130 -11.11 4.92 5.47
N GLY A 131 -10.81 4.88 6.78
CA GLY A 131 -11.45 3.96 7.72
C GLY A 131 -12.95 4.19 7.85
N LEU A 132 -13.38 5.45 7.89
CA LEU A 132 -14.79 5.85 7.94
C LEU A 132 -15.54 5.45 6.68
N THR A 133 -14.96 5.64 5.48
CA THR A 133 -15.62 5.25 4.22
C THR A 133 -15.96 3.76 4.22
N VAL A 134 -15.02 2.91 4.67
CA VAL A 134 -15.23 1.47 4.79
C VAL A 134 -16.29 1.14 5.85
N THR A 135 -16.11 1.65 7.06
CA THR A 135 -16.96 1.30 8.21
C THR A 135 -18.39 1.84 8.09
N LEU A 136 -18.58 3.02 7.49
CA LEU A 136 -19.91 3.60 7.25
C LEU A 136 -20.72 2.76 6.25
N PHE A 137 -20.12 2.28 5.16
CA PHE A 137 -20.81 1.38 4.23
C PHE A 137 -21.22 0.08 4.92
N LEU A 138 -20.28 -0.59 5.61
CA LEU A 138 -20.56 -1.84 6.33
C LEU A 138 -21.63 -1.63 7.43
N GLY A 139 -21.55 -0.50 8.14
CA GLY A 139 -22.46 -0.09 9.20
C GLY A 139 -23.89 0.12 8.73
N LEU A 140 -24.07 0.66 7.51
CA LEU A 140 -25.38 0.87 6.90
C LEU A 140 -26.17 -0.44 6.78
N GLY A 141 -25.50 -1.57 6.50
CA GLY A 141 -26.13 -2.90 6.49
C GLY A 141 -26.78 -3.26 7.82
N GLY A 142 -26.15 -2.88 8.93
CA GLY A 142 -26.64 -3.12 10.30
C GLY A 142 -27.84 -2.25 10.63
N LEU A 143 -27.81 -0.98 10.23
CA LEU A 143 -28.94 -0.06 10.42
C LEU A 143 -30.19 -0.52 9.66
N VAL A 144 -30.03 -0.92 8.39
CA VAL A 144 -31.12 -1.47 7.59
C VAL A 144 -31.68 -2.75 8.22
N TRP A 145 -30.81 -3.62 8.73
CA TRP A 145 -31.21 -4.82 9.44
C TRP A 145 -31.98 -4.51 10.74
N ALA A 146 -31.45 -3.62 11.60
CA ALA A 146 -32.09 -3.23 12.85
C ALA A 146 -33.47 -2.60 12.63
N PHE A 147 -33.60 -1.72 11.63
CA PHE A 147 -34.87 -1.14 11.23
C PHE A 147 -35.88 -2.22 10.80
N ARG A 148 -35.44 -3.19 9.98
CA ARG A 148 -36.31 -4.26 9.47
C ARG A 148 -36.82 -5.19 10.56
N TYR A 149 -35.99 -5.47 11.56
CA TYR A 149 -36.35 -6.30 12.71
C TYR A 149 -36.91 -5.49 13.88
N ARG A 150 -37.17 -4.19 13.69
CA ARG A 150 -37.74 -3.27 14.68
C ARG A 150 -36.93 -3.20 15.99
N TRP A 151 -35.62 -3.44 15.91
CA TRP A 151 -34.71 -3.30 17.05
C TRP A 151 -34.32 -1.82 17.24
N TRP A 152 -35.25 -1.03 17.76
CA TRP A 152 -35.12 0.43 17.84
C TRP A 152 -33.94 0.90 18.68
N ILE A 153 -33.63 0.21 19.79
CA ILE A 153 -32.47 0.56 20.63
C ILE A 153 -31.18 0.42 19.82
N GLY A 154 -30.99 -0.73 19.14
CA GLY A 154 -29.84 -0.96 18.29
C GLY A 154 -29.76 0.06 17.14
N LEU A 155 -30.90 0.38 16.52
CA LEU A 155 -30.97 1.38 15.44
C LEU A 155 -30.57 2.78 15.91
N VAL A 156 -31.07 3.25 17.06
CA VAL A 156 -30.78 4.59 17.57
C VAL A 156 -29.31 4.69 17.98
N VAL A 157 -28.80 3.74 18.75
CA VAL A 157 -27.41 3.77 19.23
C VAL A 157 -26.43 3.68 18.06
N ALA A 158 -26.60 2.70 17.17
CA ALA A 158 -25.74 2.56 16.00
C ALA A 158 -25.94 3.69 14.99
N GLY A 159 -27.16 4.24 14.88
CA GLY A 159 -27.48 5.36 14.00
C GLY A 159 -26.79 6.65 14.43
N LEU A 160 -26.75 6.95 15.74
CA LEU A 160 -26.00 8.08 16.28
C LEU A 160 -24.49 7.92 16.08
N ALA A 161 -23.95 6.71 16.32
CA ALA A 161 -22.56 6.42 16.07
C ALA A 161 -22.20 6.57 14.58
N TRP A 162 -23.01 6.01 13.69
CA TRP A 162 -22.86 6.15 12.25
C TRP A 162 -22.92 7.61 11.80
N LEU A 163 -23.83 8.41 12.36
CA LEU A 163 -23.94 9.83 12.07
C LEU A 163 -22.69 10.61 12.52
N ALA A 164 -22.16 10.32 13.71
CA ALA A 164 -20.91 10.92 14.17
C ALA A 164 -19.73 10.59 13.22
N GLY A 165 -19.65 9.34 12.75
CA GLY A 165 -18.69 8.93 11.73
C GLY A 165 -18.88 9.66 10.39
N LEU A 166 -20.14 9.86 9.95
CA LEU A 166 -20.43 10.60 8.72
C LEU A 166 -20.02 12.07 8.83
N VAL A 167 -20.30 12.73 9.95
CA VAL A 167 -19.88 14.11 10.20
C VAL A 167 -18.36 14.21 10.18
N ALA A 168 -17.66 13.28 10.84
CA ALA A 168 -16.20 13.21 10.80
C ALA A 168 -15.64 13.03 9.38
N LEU A 169 -16.25 12.17 8.56
CA LEU A 169 -15.85 11.95 7.17
C LEU A 169 -15.96 13.25 6.33
N ILE A 170 -17.02 14.03 6.55
CA ILE A 170 -17.22 15.31 5.86
C ILE A 170 -16.17 16.33 6.32
N LEU A 171 -15.97 16.45 7.64
CA LEU A 171 -15.02 17.41 8.22
C LEU A 171 -13.54 17.05 8.00
N ALA A 172 -13.25 15.79 7.64
CA ALA A 172 -11.91 15.37 7.22
C ALA A 172 -11.51 15.93 5.84
N GLN A 173 -12.45 16.41 5.02
CA GLN A 173 -12.19 17.03 3.72
C GLN A 173 -11.28 16.22 2.77
N SER A 174 -11.32 14.89 2.85
CA SER A 174 -10.52 14.03 1.98
C SER A 174 -11.21 13.78 0.64
N ARG A 175 -10.70 14.40 -0.44
CA ARG A 175 -11.21 14.19 -1.81
C ARG A 175 -11.22 12.72 -2.22
N GLY A 176 -10.15 11.99 -1.88
CA GLY A 176 -10.04 10.56 -2.17
C GLY A 176 -11.16 9.76 -1.51
N ALA A 177 -11.55 10.13 -0.29
CA ALA A 177 -12.66 9.51 0.40
C ALA A 177 -14.02 9.82 -0.23
N TRP A 178 -14.29 11.07 -0.62
CA TRP A 178 -15.56 11.42 -1.27
C TRP A 178 -15.72 10.75 -2.64
N ILE A 179 -14.66 10.69 -3.44
CA ILE A 179 -14.64 9.93 -4.70
C ILE A 179 -14.95 8.45 -4.41
N SER A 180 -14.33 7.89 -3.36
CA SER A 180 -14.52 6.49 -2.98
C SER A 180 -15.92 6.18 -2.46
N VAL A 181 -16.58 7.12 -1.79
CA VAL A 181 -18.02 7.03 -1.47
C VAL A 181 -18.83 6.94 -2.76
N GLY A 182 -18.56 7.82 -3.74
CA GLY A 182 -19.22 7.77 -5.05
C GLY A 182 -19.04 6.42 -5.75
N VAL A 183 -17.82 5.89 -5.80
CA VAL A 183 -17.51 4.56 -6.36
C VAL A 183 -18.26 3.45 -5.61
N GLY A 184 -18.34 3.53 -4.27
CA GLY A 184 -19.12 2.60 -3.47
C GLY A 184 -20.62 2.63 -3.78
N LEU A 185 -21.20 3.81 -3.98
CA LEU A 185 -22.60 3.95 -4.40
C LEU A 185 -22.86 3.37 -5.80
N VAL A 186 -21.91 3.55 -6.74
CA VAL A 186 -21.97 2.91 -8.07
C VAL A 186 -21.91 1.38 -7.94
N ALA A 187 -21.11 0.84 -7.01
CA ALA A 187 -21.08 -0.59 -6.76
C ALA A 187 -22.41 -1.13 -6.21
N ILE A 188 -23.10 -0.38 -5.34
CA ILE A 188 -24.46 -0.72 -4.88
C ILE A 188 -25.42 -0.78 -6.07
N LEU A 189 -25.40 0.23 -6.94
CA LEU A 189 -26.23 0.26 -8.14
C LEU A 189 -25.93 -0.94 -9.05
N TYR A 190 -24.66 -1.19 -9.34
CA TYR A 190 -24.20 -2.31 -10.16
C TYR A 190 -24.69 -3.66 -9.59
N LEU A 191 -24.47 -3.94 -8.30
CA LEU A 191 -24.90 -5.21 -7.69
C LEU A 191 -26.43 -5.35 -7.67
N THR A 192 -27.15 -4.25 -7.48
CA THR A 192 -28.62 -4.23 -7.51
C THR A 192 -29.15 -4.54 -8.92
N LEU A 193 -28.62 -3.89 -9.95
CA LEU A 193 -28.96 -4.15 -11.35
C LEU A 193 -28.59 -5.58 -11.76
N ARG A 194 -27.40 -6.03 -11.35
CA ARG A 194 -26.91 -7.38 -11.64
C ARG A 194 -27.79 -8.47 -11.04
N ARG A 195 -28.33 -8.26 -9.83
CA ARG A 195 -29.34 -9.16 -9.26
C ARG A 195 -30.68 -9.04 -9.98
N ARG A 196 -31.15 -7.83 -10.27
CA ARG A 196 -32.42 -7.60 -10.99
C ARG A 196 -32.43 -8.31 -12.34
N TRP A 197 -31.28 -8.35 -13.03
CA TRP A 197 -31.10 -9.00 -14.31
C TRP A 197 -30.44 -10.38 -14.21
N ALA A 198 -30.49 -11.03 -13.05
CA ALA A 198 -29.86 -12.35 -12.85
C ALA A 198 -30.39 -13.43 -13.81
N ASP A 199 -31.67 -13.32 -14.22
CA ASP A 199 -32.32 -14.23 -15.16
C ASP A 199 -32.20 -13.78 -16.64
N HIS A 200 -31.80 -12.52 -16.88
CA HIS A 200 -31.58 -11.97 -18.21
C HIS A 200 -30.09 -12.03 -18.60
N ARG A 201 -29.64 -13.20 -19.06
CA ARG A 201 -28.21 -13.47 -19.35
C ARG A 201 -27.54 -12.40 -20.21
N GLY A 202 -28.19 -11.91 -21.26
CA GLY A 202 -27.64 -10.87 -22.15
C GLY A 202 -27.37 -9.54 -21.43
N LEU A 203 -28.36 -9.00 -20.73
CA LEU A 203 -28.22 -7.75 -19.97
C LEU A 203 -27.15 -7.86 -18.88
N ARG A 204 -27.09 -9.02 -18.20
CA ARG A 204 -26.06 -9.29 -17.19
C ARG A 204 -24.65 -9.29 -17.79
N ILE A 205 -24.46 -9.95 -18.94
CA ILE A 205 -23.16 -9.97 -19.62
C ILE A 205 -22.76 -8.57 -20.08
N VAL A 206 -23.68 -7.80 -20.66
CA VAL A 206 -23.42 -6.41 -21.06
C VAL A 206 -23.02 -5.57 -19.86
N LEU A 207 -23.74 -5.67 -18.74
CA LEU A 207 -23.41 -4.95 -17.50
C LEU A 207 -22.01 -5.33 -16.97
N ASP A 208 -21.68 -6.63 -16.96
CA ASP A 208 -20.38 -7.13 -16.52
C ASP A 208 -19.25 -6.69 -17.46
N LEU A 209 -19.47 -6.68 -18.77
CA LEU A 209 -18.52 -6.19 -19.77
C LEU A 209 -18.32 -4.68 -19.67
N LEU A 210 -19.37 -3.89 -19.41
CA LEU A 210 -19.25 -2.45 -19.19
C LEU A 210 -18.43 -2.16 -17.92
N ALA A 211 -18.73 -2.86 -16.83
CA ALA A 211 -17.96 -2.72 -15.59
C ALA A 211 -16.47 -3.09 -15.80
N LEU A 212 -16.20 -4.19 -16.52
CA LEU A 212 -14.85 -4.59 -16.87
C LEU A 212 -14.15 -3.57 -17.77
N ALA A 213 -14.84 -3.05 -18.80
CA ALA A 213 -14.30 -2.02 -19.69
C ALA A 213 -13.96 -0.73 -18.94
N THR A 214 -14.81 -0.29 -18.01
CA THR A 214 -14.53 0.87 -17.15
C THR A 214 -13.30 0.63 -16.27
N LEU A 215 -13.17 -0.56 -15.67
CA LEU A 215 -12.00 -0.92 -14.88
C LEU A 215 -10.72 -0.92 -15.74
N LEU A 216 -10.75 -1.54 -16.91
CA LEU A 216 -9.60 -1.59 -17.82
C LEU A 216 -9.20 -0.21 -18.34
N ALA A 217 -10.17 0.64 -18.67
CA ALA A 217 -9.92 2.02 -19.07
C ALA A 217 -9.26 2.82 -17.93
N PHE A 218 -9.72 2.65 -16.69
CA PHE A 218 -9.12 3.28 -15.52
C PHE A 218 -7.69 2.78 -15.28
N VAL A 219 -7.44 1.47 -15.35
CA VAL A 219 -6.09 0.89 -15.21
C VAL A 219 -5.17 1.40 -16.32
N ALA A 220 -5.64 1.46 -17.57
CA ALA A 220 -4.87 1.99 -18.69
C ALA A 220 -4.52 3.47 -18.50
N PHE A 221 -5.48 4.28 -18.04
CA PHE A 221 -5.26 5.68 -17.68
C PHE A 221 -4.23 5.83 -16.56
N PHE A 222 -4.32 5.03 -15.50
CA PHE A 222 -3.37 5.02 -14.39
C PHE A 222 -1.96 4.67 -14.86
N VAL A 223 -1.82 3.59 -15.66
CA VAL A 223 -0.53 3.17 -16.22
C VAL A 223 0.06 4.26 -17.12
N ALA A 224 -0.76 4.90 -17.95
CA ALA A 224 -0.33 6.02 -18.77
C ALA A 224 0.18 7.17 -17.89
N ALA A 225 -0.61 7.62 -16.90
CA ALA A 225 -0.22 8.71 -16.00
C ALA A 225 1.09 8.43 -15.22
N VAL A 226 1.33 7.18 -14.82
CA VAL A 226 2.60 6.80 -14.18
C VAL A 226 3.74 6.75 -15.18
N ARG A 227 3.53 6.29 -16.42
CA ARG A 227 4.63 6.13 -17.40
C ARG A 227 4.99 7.40 -18.16
N THR A 228 4.08 8.34 -18.33
CA THR A 228 4.33 9.57 -19.11
C THR A 228 4.42 10.79 -18.20
N PRO A 229 5.63 11.35 -17.99
CA PRO A 229 5.83 12.55 -17.18
C PRO A 229 4.96 13.72 -17.65
N ASP A 230 4.80 13.92 -18.96
CA ASP A 230 4.00 15.01 -19.53
C ASP A 230 2.52 14.92 -19.17
N LEU A 231 1.95 13.70 -19.14
CA LEU A 231 0.57 13.48 -18.73
C LEU A 231 0.39 13.73 -17.24
N ALA A 232 1.38 13.36 -16.42
CA ALA A 232 1.38 13.68 -15.00
C ALA A 232 1.40 15.21 -14.80
N SER A 233 2.29 15.92 -15.48
CA SER A 233 2.41 17.39 -15.44
C SER A 233 1.14 18.10 -15.90
N PHE A 234 0.49 17.63 -16.98
CA PHE A 234 -0.81 18.13 -17.43
C PHE A 234 -1.92 17.90 -16.41
N LEU A 235 -1.95 16.74 -15.74
CA LEU A 235 -2.96 16.48 -14.73
C LEU A 235 -2.83 17.42 -13.53
N GLY A 236 -1.61 17.81 -13.14
CA GLY A 236 -1.44 18.75 -12.02
C GLY A 236 -1.43 20.23 -12.32
N SER A 237 -1.63 20.64 -13.58
CA SER A 237 -2.11 22.00 -13.87
C SER A 237 -3.60 22.20 -13.56
N THR A 238 -4.32 21.15 -13.15
CA THR A 238 -5.72 21.25 -12.68
C THR A 238 -5.78 21.43 -11.16
N ALA A 239 -6.81 22.09 -10.63
CA ALA A 239 -7.03 22.26 -9.18
C ALA A 239 -7.16 20.91 -8.43
N VAL A 240 -7.42 19.82 -9.15
CA VAL A 240 -7.46 18.44 -8.64
C VAL A 240 -6.06 17.80 -8.58
N GLY A 241 -5.10 18.26 -9.37
CA GLY A 241 -3.89 17.50 -9.67
C GLY A 241 -2.55 17.97 -9.11
N THR A 242 -2.43 19.10 -8.42
CA THR A 242 -1.17 19.47 -7.73
C THR A 242 -0.75 18.39 -6.71
N SER A 243 -1.72 17.78 -6.03
CA SER A 243 -1.52 16.58 -5.19
C SER A 243 -1.22 15.31 -6.00
N ALA A 244 -1.72 15.21 -7.24
CA ALA A 244 -1.55 14.04 -8.11
C ALA A 244 -0.16 13.98 -8.80
N ILE A 245 0.44 15.12 -9.16
CA ILE A 245 1.82 15.18 -9.72
C ILE A 245 2.84 14.62 -8.73
N ASN A 246 2.79 15.10 -7.48
CA ASN A 246 3.74 14.70 -6.45
C ASN A 246 3.64 13.18 -6.15
N ARG A 247 2.44 12.60 -6.35
CA ARG A 247 2.20 11.17 -6.18
C ARG A 247 2.69 10.31 -7.34
N ALA A 248 2.62 10.78 -8.58
CA ALA A 248 3.11 10.00 -9.73
C ALA A 248 4.62 9.74 -9.65
N THR A 249 5.41 10.75 -9.27
CA THR A 249 6.85 10.60 -9.00
C THR A 249 7.07 9.66 -7.82
N LEU A 250 6.39 9.87 -6.70
CA LEU A 250 6.46 9.00 -5.52
C LEU A 250 6.14 7.53 -5.86
N TRP A 251 5.19 7.26 -6.76
CA TRP A 251 4.87 5.89 -7.17
C TRP A 251 5.93 5.26 -8.07
N ARG A 252 6.57 6.04 -8.95
CA ARG A 252 7.72 5.54 -9.74
C ARG A 252 8.88 5.17 -8.83
N ASP A 253 9.16 6.02 -7.86
CA ASP A 253 10.19 5.81 -6.85
C ASP A 253 9.85 4.60 -5.96
N GLY A 254 8.59 4.48 -5.54
CA GLY A 254 8.08 3.29 -4.87
C GLY A 254 8.24 2.01 -5.69
N LEU A 255 7.96 2.05 -7.00
CA LEU A 255 8.18 0.91 -7.89
C LEU A 255 9.67 0.58 -8.08
N ALA A 256 10.56 1.58 -8.05
CA ALA A 256 12.00 1.37 -8.05
C ALA A 256 12.45 0.65 -6.76
N LEU A 257 11.90 1.01 -5.61
CA LEU A 257 12.12 0.30 -4.35
C LEU A 257 11.55 -1.13 -4.38
N VAL A 258 10.38 -1.35 -4.98
CA VAL A 258 9.87 -2.73 -5.19
C VAL A 258 10.86 -3.58 -5.99
N GLY A 259 11.58 -2.97 -6.94
CA GLY A 259 12.68 -3.63 -7.67
C GLY A 259 13.85 -4.08 -6.79
N ASP A 260 14.11 -3.38 -5.68
CA ASP A 260 15.13 -3.75 -4.69
C ASP A 260 14.68 -4.84 -3.72
N TYR A 261 13.37 -4.91 -3.45
CA TYR A 261 12.76 -5.82 -2.48
C TYR A 261 11.62 -6.70 -3.04
N PRO A 262 11.76 -7.30 -4.24
CA PRO A 262 10.64 -7.93 -4.93
C PRO A 262 10.03 -9.12 -4.18
N PHE A 263 10.80 -9.80 -3.32
CA PHE A 263 10.38 -11.03 -2.64
C PHE A 263 9.95 -10.81 -1.20
N THR A 264 10.78 -10.11 -0.42
CA THR A 264 10.57 -9.98 1.03
C THR A 264 9.88 -8.68 1.41
N GLY A 265 9.91 -7.68 0.53
CA GLY A 265 9.73 -6.29 0.93
C GLY A 265 10.91 -5.76 1.76
N SER A 266 10.91 -4.45 1.97
CA SER A 266 11.88 -3.75 2.82
C SER A 266 11.56 -3.88 4.31
N GLY A 267 10.37 -4.40 4.64
CA GLY A 267 9.89 -4.66 5.98
C GLY A 267 8.74 -3.76 6.42
N LEU A 268 7.93 -4.24 7.36
CA LEU A 268 6.78 -3.47 7.87
C LEU A 268 7.23 -2.18 8.54
N ARG A 269 6.55 -1.07 8.23
CA ARG A 269 6.85 0.30 8.71
C ARG A 269 8.27 0.80 8.42
N SER A 270 8.95 0.22 7.43
CA SER A 270 10.31 0.66 7.05
C SER A 270 10.33 1.78 6.00
N THR A 271 9.21 1.99 5.30
CA THR A 271 9.11 2.78 4.06
C THR A 271 9.73 4.16 4.16
N MET A 272 9.51 4.90 5.26
CA MET A 272 10.00 6.27 5.40
C MET A 272 11.51 6.38 5.24
N MET A 273 12.26 5.62 6.04
CA MET A 273 13.72 5.68 5.98
C MET A 273 14.28 4.94 4.77
N VAL A 274 13.63 3.86 4.32
CA VAL A 274 14.05 3.14 3.11
C VAL A 274 13.96 4.04 1.87
N TYR A 275 12.88 4.80 1.74
CA TYR A 275 12.70 5.75 0.64
C TYR A 275 13.69 6.90 0.73
N SER A 276 13.79 7.56 1.90
CA SER A 276 14.73 8.65 2.13
C SER A 276 16.16 8.25 1.80
N THR A 277 16.64 7.14 2.36
CA THR A 277 18.06 6.75 2.27
C THR A 277 18.44 6.21 0.90
N TYR A 278 17.59 5.40 0.27
CA TYR A 278 18.02 4.58 -0.87
C TYR A 278 17.54 5.05 -2.23
N ASP A 279 16.50 5.88 -2.26
CA ASP A 279 16.00 6.44 -3.51
C ASP A 279 16.14 7.97 -3.54
N LEU A 280 15.78 8.67 -2.45
CA LEU A 280 16.00 10.11 -2.32
C LEU A 280 17.44 10.47 -1.98
N LEU A 281 18.25 9.53 -1.50
CA LEU A 281 19.65 9.75 -1.08
C LEU A 281 19.78 10.86 -0.03
N MET A 282 18.82 10.90 0.90
CA MET A 282 18.75 11.80 2.03
C MET A 282 18.87 11.06 3.35
N HIS A 283 19.30 11.79 4.37
CA HIS A 283 19.53 11.23 5.70
C HIS A 283 18.35 11.39 6.67
N VAL A 284 17.36 12.22 6.31
CA VAL A 284 16.14 12.49 7.11
C VAL A 284 14.91 11.82 6.53
N GLY A 285 14.03 11.35 7.40
CA GLY A 285 12.72 10.81 7.00
C GLY A 285 11.87 11.87 6.32
N PHE A 286 11.35 11.57 5.13
CA PHE A 286 10.59 12.52 4.31
C PHE A 286 9.10 12.21 4.29
N ILE A 287 8.71 11.02 3.81
CA ILE A 287 7.31 10.61 3.65
C ILE A 287 7.06 9.27 4.34
N LEU A 288 5.97 9.20 5.13
CA LEU A 288 5.64 8.01 5.92
C LEU A 288 5.15 6.82 5.08
N HIS A 289 4.55 7.06 3.92
CA HIS A 289 3.99 6.02 3.05
C HIS A 289 3.81 6.49 1.60
N MET A 290 3.74 5.54 0.65
CA MET A 290 3.75 5.78 -0.80
C MET A 290 2.45 6.37 -1.38
N HIS A 291 1.51 6.84 -0.53
CA HIS A 291 0.18 7.31 -0.95
C HIS A 291 -0.51 6.43 -2.01
N ASN A 292 -0.28 5.12 -1.95
CA ASN A 292 -0.95 4.09 -2.75
C ASN A 292 -0.77 2.76 -2.00
N LEU A 293 -1.87 2.18 -1.56
CA LEU A 293 -1.93 0.95 -0.77
C LEU A 293 -1.18 -0.20 -1.45
N PHE A 294 -1.32 -0.35 -2.76
CA PHE A 294 -0.74 -1.46 -3.50
C PHE A 294 0.77 -1.32 -3.62
N VAL A 295 1.25 -0.10 -3.93
CA VAL A 295 2.69 0.20 -3.94
C VAL A 295 3.27 0.08 -2.53
N GLN A 296 2.59 0.60 -1.50
CA GLN A 296 3.03 0.48 -0.11
C GLN A 296 3.21 -0.98 0.32
N ILE A 297 2.23 -1.84 0.03
CA ILE A 297 2.31 -3.27 0.36
C ILE A 297 3.41 -3.95 -0.42
N ALA A 298 3.60 -3.61 -1.70
CA ALA A 298 4.69 -4.15 -2.50
C ALA A 298 6.06 -3.73 -1.95
N VAL A 299 6.21 -2.49 -1.45
CA VAL A 299 7.44 -2.01 -0.80
C VAL A 299 7.67 -2.77 0.50
N GLU A 300 6.67 -2.89 1.38
CA GLU A 300 6.88 -3.44 2.72
C GLU A 300 6.87 -4.97 2.80
N GLN A 301 6.10 -5.66 1.94
CA GLN A 301 5.91 -7.11 1.95
C GLN A 301 6.31 -7.80 0.63
N GLY A 302 6.82 -7.05 -0.35
CA GLY A 302 7.20 -7.58 -1.65
C GLY A 302 6.01 -7.85 -2.57
N ILE A 303 6.32 -8.28 -3.79
CA ILE A 303 5.32 -8.61 -4.82
C ILE A 303 4.42 -9.76 -4.36
N ILE A 304 4.95 -10.69 -3.55
CA ILE A 304 4.18 -11.82 -3.02
C ILE A 304 3.05 -11.32 -2.10
N GLY A 305 3.35 -10.36 -1.21
CA GLY A 305 2.34 -9.76 -0.34
C GLY A 305 1.29 -8.98 -1.13
N LEU A 306 1.71 -8.25 -2.16
CA LEU A 306 0.78 -7.57 -3.07
C LEU A 306 -0.16 -8.57 -3.77
N LEU A 307 0.39 -9.63 -4.38
CA LEU A 307 -0.41 -10.64 -5.07
C LEU A 307 -1.36 -11.37 -4.13
N ALA A 308 -0.94 -11.62 -2.88
CA ALA A 308 -1.80 -12.20 -1.86
C ALA A 308 -2.98 -11.28 -1.50
N LEU A 309 -2.76 -9.97 -1.34
CA LEU A 309 -3.86 -9.03 -1.13
C LEU A 309 -4.80 -8.98 -2.35
N VAL A 310 -4.25 -8.84 -3.56
CA VAL A 310 -5.06 -8.77 -4.79
C VAL A 310 -5.89 -10.04 -4.95
N GLY A 311 -5.31 -11.21 -4.71
CA GLY A 311 -6.01 -12.50 -4.73
C GLY A 311 -7.14 -12.57 -3.69
N LEU A 312 -6.91 -12.07 -2.48
CA LEU A 312 -7.92 -12.01 -1.42
C LEU A 312 -9.09 -11.10 -1.80
N LEU A 313 -8.80 -9.90 -2.32
CA LEU A 313 -9.81 -8.94 -2.79
C LEU A 313 -10.59 -9.51 -4.00
N ALA A 314 -9.90 -10.15 -4.94
CA ALA A 314 -10.52 -10.79 -6.10
C ALA A 314 -11.44 -11.94 -5.68
N ALA A 315 -11.04 -12.76 -4.70
CA ALA A 315 -11.89 -13.83 -4.17
C ALA A 315 -13.17 -13.27 -3.50
N ALA A 316 -13.05 -12.15 -2.76
CA ALA A 316 -14.20 -11.48 -2.16
C ALA A 316 -15.15 -10.91 -3.22
N ILE A 317 -14.61 -10.22 -4.24
CA ILE A 317 -15.41 -9.69 -5.37
C ILE A 317 -16.09 -10.83 -6.12
N ALA A 318 -15.37 -11.89 -6.47
CA ALA A 318 -15.93 -13.05 -7.15
C ALA A 318 -17.07 -13.69 -6.34
N ASN A 319 -16.94 -13.76 -5.01
CA ASN A 319 -17.99 -14.25 -4.13
C ASN A 319 -19.25 -13.37 -4.18
N LEU A 320 -19.09 -12.04 -4.16
CA LEU A 320 -20.21 -11.09 -4.29
C LEU A 320 -20.92 -11.20 -5.65
N LEU A 321 -20.15 -11.37 -6.73
CA LEU A 321 -20.70 -11.60 -8.06
C LEU A 321 -21.45 -12.94 -8.12
N ALA A 322 -20.99 -13.99 -7.43
CA ALA A 322 -21.69 -15.26 -7.37
C ALA A 322 -23.01 -15.17 -6.56
N ALA A 323 -23.13 -14.23 -5.61
CA ALA A 323 -24.23 -14.16 -4.65
C ALA A 323 -25.60 -13.71 -5.21
N THR A 324 -25.75 -13.47 -6.51
CA THR A 324 -26.98 -12.91 -7.12
C THR A 324 -28.25 -13.75 -6.85
N ARG A 325 -28.11 -15.07 -6.67
CA ARG A 325 -29.21 -16.00 -6.42
C ARG A 325 -29.44 -16.33 -4.93
N VAL A 326 -28.63 -15.79 -4.02
CA VAL A 326 -28.78 -15.99 -2.57
C VAL A 326 -30.11 -15.43 -2.09
N ALA A 327 -30.68 -16.02 -1.03
CA ALA A 327 -31.89 -15.52 -0.39
C ALA A 327 -31.79 -14.01 -0.10
N ARG A 328 -32.83 -13.25 -0.46
CA ARG A 328 -32.83 -11.78 -0.38
C ARG A 328 -32.35 -11.21 0.96
N PRO A 329 -32.74 -11.76 2.13
CA PRO A 329 -32.31 -11.19 3.41
C PRO A 329 -30.78 -11.22 3.61
N VAL A 330 -30.13 -12.34 3.28
CA VAL A 330 -28.68 -12.48 3.38
C VAL A 330 -27.97 -11.72 2.25
N TRP A 331 -28.51 -11.79 1.02
CA TRP A 331 -27.90 -11.09 -0.12
C TRP A 331 -27.81 -9.57 0.07
N ARG A 332 -28.72 -8.95 0.83
CA ARG A 332 -28.68 -7.50 1.10
C ARG A 332 -27.35 -7.03 1.67
N PHE A 333 -26.63 -7.89 2.40
CA PHE A 333 -25.28 -7.59 2.91
C PHE A 333 -24.21 -7.56 1.80
N SER A 334 -24.52 -8.04 0.59
CA SER A 334 -23.63 -7.90 -0.58
C SER A 334 -23.47 -6.44 -0.99
N LEU A 335 -24.50 -5.62 -0.77
CA LEU A 335 -24.50 -4.20 -1.13
C LEU A 335 -23.49 -3.40 -0.28
N PRO A 336 -23.58 -3.38 1.08
CA PRO A 336 -22.60 -2.69 1.90
C PRO A 336 -21.20 -3.33 1.81
N ALA A 337 -21.09 -4.65 1.67
CA ALA A 337 -19.79 -5.32 1.47
C ALA A 337 -19.13 -4.91 0.15
N GLY A 338 -19.89 -4.91 -0.95
CA GLY A 338 -19.41 -4.49 -2.26
C GLY A 338 -19.01 -3.02 -2.28
N ALA A 339 -19.85 -2.15 -1.72
CA ALA A 339 -19.57 -0.72 -1.61
C ALA A 339 -18.28 -0.45 -0.82
N ALA A 340 -18.12 -1.09 0.34
CA ALA A 340 -16.94 -0.95 1.18
C ALA A 340 -15.67 -1.50 0.50
N LEU A 341 -15.75 -2.62 -0.21
CA LEU A 341 -14.62 -3.17 -0.98
C LEU A 341 -14.18 -2.25 -2.11
N THR A 342 -15.13 -1.77 -2.93
CA THR A 342 -14.79 -0.89 -4.04
C THR A 342 -14.28 0.46 -3.55
N ALA A 343 -14.83 0.98 -2.44
CA ALA A 343 -14.37 2.21 -1.83
C ALA A 343 -12.97 2.07 -1.21
N LEU A 344 -12.68 0.93 -0.57
CA LEU A 344 -11.34 0.60 -0.08
C LEU A 344 -10.33 0.57 -1.22
N ILE A 345 -10.67 -0.10 -2.33
CA ILE A 345 -9.80 -0.21 -3.51
C ILE A 345 -9.57 1.18 -4.13
N SER A 346 -10.63 1.96 -4.35
CA SER A 346 -10.51 3.28 -4.97
C SER A 346 -9.73 4.27 -4.11
N HIS A 347 -9.93 4.26 -2.79
CA HIS A 347 -9.15 5.08 -1.87
C HIS A 347 -7.70 4.60 -1.80
N GLY A 348 -7.50 3.27 -1.79
CA GLY A 348 -6.19 2.64 -1.77
C GLY A 348 -5.33 2.97 -2.99
N LEU A 349 -5.92 3.36 -4.12
CA LEU A 349 -5.17 3.82 -5.29
C LEU A 349 -4.51 5.20 -5.10
N VAL A 350 -5.03 6.01 -4.18
CA VAL A 350 -4.59 7.39 -3.96
C VAL A 350 -4.07 7.64 -2.55
N ASP A 351 -4.12 6.65 -1.66
CA ASP A 351 -3.60 6.77 -0.31
C ASP A 351 -3.27 5.38 0.28
N ALA A 352 -2.34 5.31 1.24
CA ALA A 352 -2.00 4.08 1.95
C ALA A 352 -2.13 4.21 3.47
N GLY A 353 -2.62 5.35 3.96
CA GLY A 353 -2.65 5.71 5.37
C GLY A 353 -3.40 4.70 6.22
N LEU A 354 -4.50 4.12 5.73
CA LEU A 354 -5.23 3.09 6.46
C LEU A 354 -4.33 1.91 6.85
N TYR A 355 -3.50 1.42 5.92
CA TYR A 355 -2.59 0.29 6.16
C TYR A 355 -1.43 0.66 7.09
N GLY A 356 -0.93 1.89 7.04
CA GLY A 356 0.12 2.38 7.93
C GLY A 356 -0.34 2.72 9.36
N SER A 357 -1.66 2.85 9.58
CA SER A 357 -2.25 3.40 10.81
C SER A 357 -2.56 2.38 11.91
N SER A 358 -2.96 2.89 13.08
CA SER A 358 -3.48 2.11 14.21
C SER A 358 -4.82 1.41 13.93
N ILE A 359 -5.52 1.78 12.84
CA ILE A 359 -6.80 1.19 12.44
C ILE A 359 -6.68 0.27 11.20
N ALA A 360 -5.46 -0.21 10.89
CA ALA A 360 -5.21 -1.07 9.73
C ALA A 360 -6.06 -2.36 9.68
N PHE A 361 -6.53 -2.87 10.83
CA PHE A 361 -7.43 -4.03 10.89
C PHE A 361 -8.75 -3.82 10.14
N VAL A 362 -9.19 -2.57 9.95
CA VAL A 362 -10.42 -2.20 9.22
C VAL A 362 -10.36 -2.64 7.75
N LEU A 363 -9.16 -2.71 7.16
CA LEU A 363 -8.93 -3.10 5.77
C LEU A 363 -9.59 -4.45 5.41
N PHE A 364 -9.65 -5.38 6.38
CA PHE A 364 -10.10 -6.76 6.14
C PHE A 364 -11.58 -7.02 6.47
N LEU A 365 -12.27 -6.06 7.08
CA LEU A 365 -13.69 -6.21 7.44
C LEU A 365 -14.62 -6.40 6.23
N PRO A 366 -14.45 -5.66 5.11
CA PRO A 366 -15.27 -5.85 3.91
C PRO A 366 -15.11 -7.24 3.30
N VAL A 367 -13.88 -7.78 3.31
CA VAL A 367 -13.57 -9.13 2.84
C VAL A 367 -14.34 -10.17 3.67
N GLY A 368 -14.37 -9.99 4.99
CA GLY A 368 -15.07 -10.89 5.90
C GLY A 368 -16.57 -10.92 5.62
N LEU A 369 -17.19 -9.74 5.49
CA LEU A 369 -18.62 -9.63 5.19
C LEU A 369 -18.96 -10.18 3.80
N ALA A 370 -18.12 -9.93 2.81
CA ALA A 370 -18.30 -10.43 1.45
C ALA A 370 -18.26 -11.96 1.36
N LEU A 371 -17.32 -12.61 2.05
CA LEU A 371 -17.11 -14.07 2.03
C LEU A 371 -18.04 -14.85 2.98
N ALA A 372 -18.66 -14.15 3.94
CA ALA A 372 -19.69 -14.69 4.82
C ALA A 372 -20.99 -15.02 4.08
N ILE A 373 -21.26 -14.36 2.95
CA ILE A 373 -22.42 -14.60 2.10
C ILE A 373 -22.16 -15.86 1.27
N ASP A 374 -22.80 -16.96 1.63
CA ASP A 374 -22.64 -18.23 0.91
C ASP A 374 -23.50 -18.24 -0.36
N PRO A 375 -22.91 -18.24 -1.57
CA PRO A 375 -23.66 -18.37 -2.80
C PRO A 375 -24.21 -19.78 -3.06
N GLY A 376 -23.93 -20.75 -2.17
CA GLY A 376 -24.26 -22.17 -2.26
C GLY A 376 -25.58 -22.50 -2.97
N GLY A 377 -25.48 -22.93 -4.23
CA GLY A 377 -26.64 -23.23 -5.06
C GLY A 377 -26.38 -23.53 -6.55
N SER A 378 -25.19 -23.30 -7.12
CA SER A 378 -24.91 -23.82 -8.46
C SER A 378 -24.41 -25.27 -8.37
N LYS A 379 -25.29 -26.22 -8.72
CA LYS A 379 -24.90 -27.55 -9.23
C LYS A 379 -24.19 -27.44 -10.59
N GLU A 380 -23.44 -26.37 -10.84
CA GLU A 380 -22.67 -26.29 -12.07
C GLU A 380 -21.40 -27.09 -11.85
N GLN A 381 -21.39 -28.27 -12.48
CA GLN A 381 -20.22 -29.10 -12.74
C GLN A 381 -19.22 -28.33 -13.63
N HIS A 382 -18.73 -27.18 -13.18
CA HIS A 382 -17.52 -26.61 -13.76
C HIS A 382 -16.38 -27.58 -13.41
N GLY A 383 -15.58 -27.94 -14.43
CA GLY A 383 -14.48 -28.89 -14.29
C GLY A 383 -13.71 -28.63 -13.00
N ARG A 384 -13.51 -29.70 -12.21
CA ARG A 384 -12.86 -29.69 -10.90
C ARG A 384 -11.39 -29.30 -11.06
N LEU A 385 -11.11 -28.03 -11.32
CA LEU A 385 -9.78 -27.49 -11.13
C LEU A 385 -9.60 -27.31 -9.62
N ASP A 386 -8.78 -28.16 -9.02
CA ASP A 386 -8.46 -28.12 -7.60
C ASP A 386 -7.59 -26.89 -7.35
N TRP A 387 -8.22 -25.76 -7.05
CA TRP A 387 -7.53 -24.49 -6.83
C TRP A 387 -6.38 -24.57 -5.82
N PRO A 388 -6.49 -25.28 -4.69
CA PRO A 388 -5.33 -25.64 -3.86
C PRO A 388 -4.15 -26.22 -4.62
N LEU A 389 -4.40 -27.19 -5.51
CA LEU A 389 -3.37 -27.81 -6.34
C LEU A 389 -2.83 -26.81 -7.37
N VAL A 390 -3.67 -25.96 -7.95
CA VAL A 390 -3.23 -24.90 -8.88
C VAL A 390 -2.36 -23.88 -8.17
N ILE A 391 -2.77 -23.39 -6.99
CA ILE A 391 -1.98 -22.45 -6.19
C ILE A 391 -0.66 -23.09 -5.80
N ALA A 392 -0.68 -24.36 -5.34
CA ALA A 392 0.54 -25.10 -5.03
C ALA A 392 1.42 -25.25 -6.27
N ALA A 393 0.87 -25.59 -7.44
CA ALA A 393 1.60 -25.69 -8.69
C ALA A 393 2.18 -24.34 -9.13
N VAL A 394 1.42 -23.25 -9.06
CA VAL A 394 1.90 -21.89 -9.35
C VAL A 394 3.00 -21.48 -8.37
N ALA A 395 2.85 -21.77 -7.08
CA ALA A 395 3.88 -21.49 -6.08
C ALA A 395 5.16 -22.32 -6.34
N VAL A 396 5.02 -23.59 -6.71
CA VAL A 396 6.14 -24.47 -7.09
C VAL A 396 6.81 -23.96 -8.36
N VAL A 397 6.05 -23.56 -9.38
CA VAL A 397 6.60 -22.98 -10.62
C VAL A 397 7.28 -21.65 -10.33
N ALA A 398 6.69 -20.75 -9.55
CA ALA A 398 7.32 -19.49 -9.16
C ALA A 398 8.61 -19.72 -8.38
N MET A 399 8.61 -20.66 -7.42
CA MET A 399 9.80 -21.08 -6.70
C MET A 399 10.84 -21.68 -7.65
N ALA A 400 10.42 -22.51 -8.60
CA ALA A 400 11.31 -23.08 -9.61
C ALA A 400 11.91 -21.99 -10.52
N LEU A 401 11.15 -20.96 -10.91
CA LEU A 401 11.67 -19.83 -11.66
C LEU A 401 12.72 -19.06 -10.86
N VAL A 402 12.51 -18.86 -9.56
CA VAL A 402 13.50 -18.22 -8.67
C VAL A 402 14.74 -19.11 -8.50
N VAL A 403 14.56 -20.41 -8.31
CA VAL A 403 15.62 -21.36 -7.97
C VAL A 403 16.38 -21.88 -9.19
N PHE A 404 15.80 -21.90 -10.39
CA PHE A 404 16.43 -22.50 -11.57
C PHE A 404 16.82 -21.47 -12.64
N LEU A 405 16.21 -20.28 -12.70
CA LEU A 405 16.63 -19.25 -13.64
C LEU A 405 17.77 -18.39 -13.06
N PRO A 406 18.87 -18.15 -13.81
CA PRO A 406 19.96 -17.27 -13.39
C PRO A 406 19.47 -15.88 -12.94
N ALA A 407 18.55 -15.28 -13.70
CA ALA A 407 17.95 -13.99 -13.36
C ALA A 407 17.16 -14.03 -12.04
N GLY A 408 16.42 -15.12 -11.78
CA GLY A 408 15.68 -15.33 -10.53
C GLY A 408 16.59 -15.47 -9.31
N ARG A 409 17.66 -16.28 -9.43
CA ARG A 409 18.68 -16.44 -8.38
C ARG A 409 19.38 -15.12 -8.09
N SER A 410 19.76 -14.39 -9.15
CA SER A 410 20.40 -13.09 -9.03
C SER A 410 19.49 -12.07 -8.33
N ALA A 411 18.23 -11.97 -8.73
CA ALA A 411 17.25 -11.09 -8.08
C ALA A 411 17.05 -11.45 -6.60
N PHE A 412 17.01 -12.74 -6.27
CA PHE A 412 16.87 -13.20 -4.89
C PHE A 412 18.10 -12.86 -4.04
N GLN A 413 19.31 -13.05 -4.56
CA GLN A 413 20.54 -12.64 -3.88
C GLN A 413 20.59 -11.12 -3.70
N ALA A 414 20.24 -10.35 -4.73
CA ALA A 414 20.15 -8.89 -4.64
C ALA A 414 19.16 -8.46 -3.55
N ASN A 415 17.94 -9.03 -3.52
CA ASN A 415 16.94 -8.78 -2.48
C ASN A 415 17.47 -9.10 -1.07
N LEU A 416 18.15 -10.24 -0.89
CA LEU A 416 18.71 -10.56 0.42
C LEU A 416 19.86 -9.60 0.80
N GLY A 417 20.62 -9.12 -0.18
CA GLY A 417 21.65 -8.09 0.00
C GLY A 417 21.05 -6.75 0.42
N THR A 418 19.96 -6.31 -0.22
CA THR A 418 19.26 -5.05 0.09
C THR A 418 18.66 -5.08 1.49
N VAL A 419 18.05 -6.19 1.90
CA VAL A 419 17.57 -6.36 3.29
C VAL A 419 18.72 -6.35 4.29
N ALA A 420 19.84 -7.02 3.97
CA ALA A 420 21.01 -7.05 4.85
C ALA A 420 21.62 -5.66 5.03
N GLN A 421 21.81 -4.91 3.94
CA GLN A 421 22.31 -3.53 3.97
C GLN A 421 21.35 -2.62 4.77
N THR A 422 20.05 -2.67 4.47
CA THR A 422 19.03 -1.87 5.16
C THR A 422 19.01 -2.12 6.65
N ARG A 423 19.08 -3.38 7.07
CA ARG A 423 19.13 -3.72 8.49
C ARG A 423 20.43 -3.27 9.14
N ALA A 424 21.57 -3.41 8.46
CA ALA A 424 22.86 -2.98 9.00
C ALA A 424 22.92 -1.45 9.18
N GLU A 425 22.52 -0.69 8.16
CA GLU A 425 22.58 0.77 8.16
C GLU A 425 21.49 1.37 9.06
N LEU A 426 20.21 1.10 8.78
CA LEU A 426 19.11 1.84 9.41
C LEU A 426 18.83 1.44 10.86
N SER A 427 19.30 0.27 11.32
CA SER A 427 19.19 -0.09 12.75
C SER A 427 20.21 0.62 13.64
N ARG A 428 21.26 1.20 13.04
CA ARG A 428 22.33 1.92 13.75
C ARG A 428 22.32 3.41 13.49
N TYR A 429 21.82 3.84 12.33
CA TYR A 429 21.78 5.24 11.98
C TYR A 429 20.93 6.06 12.95
N THR A 430 21.56 7.08 13.54
CA THR A 430 20.99 8.03 14.50
C THR A 430 21.54 9.41 14.16
N TRP A 431 20.65 10.39 13.95
CA TRP A 431 21.05 11.79 13.81
C TRP A 431 21.04 12.47 15.20
N PRO A 432 22.01 13.34 15.54
CA PRO A 432 23.12 13.83 14.72
C PRO A 432 24.43 13.03 14.84
N GLU A 433 24.43 11.88 15.52
CA GLU A 433 25.63 11.05 15.72
C GLU A 433 26.31 10.68 14.39
N TRP A 434 25.52 10.24 13.42
CA TRP A 434 25.93 10.04 12.04
C TRP A 434 25.37 11.16 11.18
N PRO A 435 26.21 11.99 10.55
CA PRO A 435 25.72 13.13 9.78
C PRO A 435 24.94 12.69 8.53
N ILE A 436 25.42 11.62 7.85
CA ILE A 436 24.75 10.95 6.73
C ILE A 436 25.07 9.45 6.72
N GLN A 437 24.30 8.66 5.96
CA GLN A 437 24.52 7.21 5.88
C GLN A 437 25.88 6.82 5.29
N ASP A 438 26.47 7.64 4.43
CA ASP A 438 27.79 7.38 3.86
C ASP A 438 28.88 7.32 4.94
N ASP A 439 28.76 8.13 5.99
CA ASP A 439 29.70 8.11 7.12
C ASP A 439 29.65 6.77 7.86
N LEU A 440 28.42 6.30 8.13
CA LEU A 440 28.18 5.00 8.73
C LEU A 440 28.75 3.86 7.87
N ARG A 441 28.65 3.94 6.53
CA ARG A 441 29.19 2.93 5.58
C ARG A 441 30.72 2.84 5.56
N ARG A 442 31.41 3.90 6.00
CA ARG A 442 32.88 3.91 6.20
C ARG A 442 33.29 3.43 7.59
N SER A 443 32.38 3.53 8.56
CA SER A 443 32.67 3.17 9.94
C SER A 443 32.80 1.66 10.16
N PRO A 444 33.52 1.23 11.22
CA PRO A 444 33.54 -0.16 11.66
C PRO A 444 32.28 -0.57 12.45
N GLU A 445 31.36 0.35 12.76
CA GLU A 445 30.17 0.11 13.60
C GLU A 445 29.11 -0.75 12.91
N ILE A 446 29.19 -0.87 11.58
CA ILE A 446 28.33 -1.76 10.79
C ILE A 446 29.14 -2.69 9.91
N ASP A 447 28.68 -3.94 9.80
CA ASP A 447 29.24 -4.92 8.88
C ASP A 447 28.38 -5.02 7.61
N LEU A 448 28.92 -4.52 6.51
CA LEU A 448 28.32 -4.61 5.17
C LEU A 448 28.80 -5.84 4.37
N GLY A 449 29.74 -6.63 4.89
CA GLY A 449 30.26 -7.83 4.23
C GLY A 449 29.15 -8.80 3.78
N PRO A 450 28.15 -9.12 4.63
CA PRO A 450 27.03 -9.98 4.24
C PRO A 450 26.14 -9.39 3.13
N ALA A 451 26.07 -8.07 2.97
CA ALA A 451 25.32 -7.43 1.90
C ALA A 451 26.14 -7.44 0.60
N ILE A 452 27.42 -7.04 0.67
CA ILE A 452 28.35 -7.01 -0.46
C ILE A 452 28.50 -8.40 -1.08
N ALA A 453 28.70 -9.44 -0.27
CA ALA A 453 28.83 -10.82 -0.75
C ALA A 453 27.60 -11.28 -1.55
N ARG A 454 26.40 -10.83 -1.15
CA ARG A 454 25.15 -11.14 -1.86
C ARG A 454 25.02 -10.36 -3.17
N TYR A 455 25.41 -9.08 -3.19
CA TYR A 455 25.46 -8.32 -4.44
C TYR A 455 26.45 -8.93 -5.44
N GLN A 456 27.63 -9.33 -4.97
CA GLN A 456 28.62 -10.02 -5.80
C GLN A 456 28.09 -11.37 -6.32
N ALA A 457 27.42 -12.16 -5.47
CA ALA A 457 26.77 -13.40 -5.91
C ALA A 457 25.65 -13.16 -6.95
N ALA A 458 24.90 -12.06 -6.79
CA ALA A 458 23.89 -11.66 -7.76
C ALA A 458 24.52 -11.29 -9.11
N LEU A 459 25.59 -10.49 -9.10
CA LEU A 459 26.29 -10.04 -10.30
C LEU A 459 27.08 -11.16 -10.99
N ALA A 460 27.60 -12.13 -10.24
CA ALA A 460 28.24 -13.32 -10.80
C ALA A 460 27.27 -14.17 -11.65
N THR A 461 25.98 -14.15 -11.31
CA THR A 461 24.95 -14.91 -12.03
C THR A 461 24.26 -14.08 -13.11
N ASN A 462 24.11 -12.78 -12.88
CA ASN A 462 23.55 -11.83 -13.84
C ASN A 462 24.26 -10.47 -13.69
N PRO A 463 25.25 -10.17 -14.54
CA PRO A 463 26.01 -8.92 -14.47
C PRO A 463 25.17 -7.65 -14.65
N SER A 464 23.99 -7.73 -15.30
CA SER A 464 23.12 -6.58 -15.55
C SER A 464 22.08 -6.35 -14.44
N ASN A 465 22.28 -6.91 -13.24
CA ASN A 465 21.34 -6.73 -12.14
C ASN A 465 21.41 -5.31 -11.57
N ALA A 466 20.47 -4.46 -11.98
CA ALA A 466 20.42 -3.04 -11.62
C ALA A 466 20.46 -2.79 -10.11
N SER A 467 19.68 -3.53 -9.32
CA SER A 467 19.60 -3.35 -7.86
C SER A 467 20.92 -3.70 -7.18
N ALA A 468 21.52 -4.84 -7.54
CA ALA A 468 22.82 -5.23 -6.99
C ALA A 468 23.92 -4.23 -7.36
N SER A 469 23.98 -3.80 -8.63
CA SER A 469 24.96 -2.82 -9.09
C SER A 469 24.80 -1.47 -8.38
N ARG A 470 23.59 -0.88 -8.35
CA ARG A 470 23.37 0.41 -7.69
C ARG A 470 23.70 0.36 -6.19
N ARG A 471 23.24 -0.69 -5.49
CA ARG A 471 23.42 -0.80 -4.04
C ARG A 471 24.87 -1.04 -3.65
N LEU A 472 25.60 -1.82 -4.45
CA LEU A 472 27.04 -1.99 -4.29
C LEU A 472 27.78 -0.68 -4.57
N ALA A 473 27.42 0.03 -5.64
CA ALA A 473 28.00 1.34 -5.96
C ALA A 473 27.78 2.40 -4.87
N GLN A 474 26.63 2.39 -4.18
CA GLN A 474 26.40 3.27 -3.03
C GLN A 474 27.42 3.03 -1.90
N VAL A 475 27.82 1.77 -1.68
CA VAL A 475 28.83 1.42 -0.67
C VAL A 475 30.23 1.78 -1.15
N GLU A 476 30.55 1.51 -2.42
CA GLU A 476 31.83 1.84 -3.05
C GLU A 476 32.07 3.36 -3.07
N LEU A 477 31.05 4.13 -3.48
CA LEU A 477 31.09 5.59 -3.49
C LEU A 477 31.35 6.16 -2.10
N ALA A 478 30.64 5.67 -1.08
CA ALA A 478 30.85 6.09 0.31
C ALA A 478 32.27 5.77 0.80
N ARG A 479 32.87 4.67 0.34
CA ARG A 479 34.23 4.23 0.70
C ARG A 479 35.35 4.85 -0.15
N GLY A 480 35.00 5.67 -1.14
CA GLY A 480 35.96 6.34 -2.02
C GLY A 480 36.46 5.49 -3.20
N ASP A 481 35.82 4.36 -3.49
CA ASP A 481 36.12 3.54 -4.67
C ASP A 481 35.30 4.03 -5.88
N TYR A 482 35.63 5.22 -6.37
CA TYR A 482 34.88 5.92 -7.41
C TYR A 482 34.86 5.17 -8.74
N ALA A 483 35.96 4.49 -9.09
CA ALA A 483 36.07 3.75 -10.35
C ALA A 483 35.14 2.53 -10.38
N ALA A 484 35.10 1.74 -9.29
CA ALA A 484 34.15 0.63 -9.17
C ALA A 484 32.71 1.14 -9.14
N ALA A 485 32.44 2.19 -8.37
CA ALA A 485 31.11 2.80 -8.27
C ALA A 485 30.58 3.25 -9.63
N ARG A 486 31.43 3.89 -10.46
CA ARG A 486 31.10 4.33 -11.82
C ARG A 486 30.70 3.17 -12.72
N ALA A 487 31.52 2.12 -12.77
CA ALA A 487 31.25 0.94 -13.59
C ALA A 487 29.92 0.24 -13.20
N HIS A 488 29.66 0.13 -11.91
CA HIS A 488 28.40 -0.43 -11.41
C HIS A 488 27.20 0.49 -11.68
N LEU A 489 27.32 1.81 -11.54
CA LEU A 489 26.23 2.74 -11.83
C LEU A 489 25.90 2.82 -13.32
N GLU A 490 26.90 2.77 -14.21
CA GLU A 490 26.68 2.68 -15.66
C GLU A 490 25.91 1.40 -16.02
N THR A 491 26.29 0.27 -15.40
CA THR A 491 25.58 -1.01 -15.55
C THR A 491 24.14 -0.91 -15.05
N SER A 492 23.94 -0.29 -13.87
CA SER A 492 22.61 -0.06 -13.33
C SER A 492 21.77 0.86 -14.22
N TYR A 493 22.36 1.88 -14.81
CA TYR A 493 21.68 2.85 -15.67
C TYR A 493 21.25 2.19 -16.99
N ALA A 494 22.12 1.37 -17.58
CA ALA A 494 21.80 0.61 -18.78
C ALA A 494 20.60 -0.35 -18.56
N ALA A 495 20.52 -0.97 -17.38
CA ALA A 495 19.44 -1.90 -17.05
C ALA A 495 18.15 -1.20 -16.57
N ALA A 496 18.25 -0.04 -15.92
CA ALA A 496 17.12 0.70 -15.36
C ALA A 496 17.30 2.22 -15.48
N PRO A 497 17.18 2.81 -16.69
CA PRO A 497 17.50 4.22 -16.94
C PRO A 497 16.54 5.21 -16.27
N SER A 498 15.36 4.73 -15.85
CA SER A 498 14.39 5.53 -15.12
C SER A 498 14.65 5.60 -13.61
N ASN A 499 15.62 4.86 -13.07
CA ASN A 499 15.89 4.85 -11.63
C ASN A 499 16.47 6.19 -11.19
N ARG A 500 15.78 6.84 -10.25
CA ARG A 500 16.12 8.17 -9.74
C ARG A 500 17.49 8.18 -9.06
N ALA A 501 17.73 7.30 -8.09
CA ALA A 501 19.00 7.23 -7.36
C ALA A 501 20.20 6.91 -8.27
N THR A 502 20.06 6.00 -9.24
CA THR A 502 21.13 5.70 -10.20
C THR A 502 21.54 6.96 -10.96
N ARG A 503 20.58 7.73 -11.48
CA ARG A 503 20.86 8.96 -12.23
C ARG A 503 21.55 10.01 -11.35
N GLN A 504 21.06 10.19 -10.12
CA GLN A 504 21.66 11.17 -9.20
C GLN A 504 23.11 10.80 -8.83
N LEU A 505 23.37 9.54 -8.48
CA LEU A 505 24.72 9.08 -8.12
C LEU A 505 25.68 9.09 -9.33
N LEU A 506 25.20 8.74 -10.52
CA LEU A 506 26.01 8.78 -11.73
C LEU A 506 26.34 10.23 -12.13
N ALA A 507 25.38 11.15 -11.98
CA ALA A 507 25.63 12.57 -12.19
C ALA A 507 26.61 13.15 -11.16
N GLU A 508 26.52 12.71 -9.90
CA GLU A 508 27.52 13.04 -8.88
C GLU A 508 28.92 12.58 -9.28
N LEU A 509 29.06 11.35 -9.79
CA LEU A 509 30.34 10.84 -10.29
C LEU A 509 30.87 11.68 -11.47
N TYR A 510 30.02 12.01 -12.45
CA TYR A 510 30.42 12.90 -13.55
C TYR A 510 30.87 14.27 -13.03
N ALA A 511 30.19 14.83 -12.04
CA ALA A 511 30.58 16.11 -11.45
C ALA A 511 31.96 16.04 -10.80
N ILE A 512 32.21 15.04 -9.96
CA ILE A 512 33.51 14.90 -9.28
C ILE A 512 34.63 14.51 -10.24
N ASP A 513 34.34 13.91 -11.40
CA ASP A 513 35.32 13.61 -12.46
C ASP A 513 35.62 14.86 -13.34
N GLY A 514 34.87 15.95 -13.18
CA GLY A 514 35.01 17.18 -13.97
C GLY A 514 34.20 17.19 -15.27
N GLU A 515 33.32 16.21 -15.48
CA GLU A 515 32.38 16.13 -16.61
C GLU A 515 31.12 16.97 -16.35
N SER A 516 31.27 18.27 -16.01
CA SER A 516 30.18 19.12 -15.51
C SER A 516 28.96 19.21 -16.44
N GLN A 517 29.17 19.22 -17.76
CA GLN A 517 28.06 19.26 -18.72
C GLN A 517 27.20 17.99 -18.67
N ARG A 518 27.83 16.81 -18.63
CA ARG A 518 27.12 15.53 -18.51
C ARG A 518 26.42 15.40 -17.17
N ALA A 519 27.05 15.89 -16.11
CA ALA A 519 26.43 15.94 -14.79
C ALA A 519 25.15 16.80 -14.81
N ALA A 520 25.22 18.02 -15.36
CA ALA A 520 24.07 18.92 -15.46
C ALA A 520 22.94 18.34 -16.32
N GLU A 521 23.27 17.77 -17.48
CA GLU A 521 22.29 17.10 -18.35
C GLU A 521 21.55 15.97 -17.62
N MET A 522 22.27 15.14 -16.85
CA MET A 522 21.65 14.06 -16.10
C MET A 522 20.84 14.57 -14.89
N LEU A 523 21.35 15.57 -14.16
CA LEU A 523 20.64 16.18 -13.03
C LEU A 523 19.35 16.87 -13.46
N SER A 524 19.27 17.42 -14.68
CA SER A 524 18.03 18.02 -15.21
C SER A 524 16.84 17.03 -15.27
N THR A 525 17.12 15.72 -15.18
CA THR A 525 16.11 14.64 -15.18
C THR A 525 15.74 14.14 -13.78
N VAL A 526 16.33 14.70 -12.72
CA VAL A 526 16.14 14.32 -11.33
C VAL A 526 15.69 15.54 -10.53
N ASP A 527 14.61 15.41 -9.77
CA ASP A 527 14.20 16.47 -8.84
C ASP A 527 15.17 16.53 -7.66
N THR A 528 15.98 17.60 -7.59
CA THR A 528 16.96 17.85 -6.51
C THR A 528 16.49 18.88 -5.47
N SER A 529 15.20 19.22 -5.45
CA SER A 529 14.63 20.28 -4.60
C SER A 529 14.73 20.05 -3.08
N LEU A 530 15.09 18.83 -2.66
CA LEU A 530 15.20 18.44 -1.26
C LEU A 530 16.63 18.59 -0.70
N ASN A 531 17.41 19.56 -1.22
CA ASN A 531 18.79 19.87 -0.81
C ASN A 531 19.74 18.66 -0.88
N GLN A 532 19.48 17.74 -1.80
CA GLN A 532 20.26 16.51 -1.92
C GLN A 532 21.68 16.79 -2.39
N LEU A 533 21.86 17.76 -3.29
CA LEU A 533 23.19 18.17 -3.76
C LEU A 533 23.97 18.89 -2.65
N ASP A 534 23.32 19.72 -1.84
CA ASP A 534 23.95 20.36 -0.68
C ASP A 534 24.46 19.33 0.32
N LEU A 535 23.70 18.25 0.52
CA LEU A 535 24.12 17.13 1.37
C LEU A 535 25.40 16.46 0.84
N ARG A 536 25.52 16.32 -0.50
CA ARG A 536 26.74 15.78 -1.12
C ARG A 536 27.92 16.76 -1.05
N VAL A 537 27.68 18.06 -1.23
CA VAL A 537 28.70 19.10 -1.03
C VAL A 537 29.24 19.07 0.40
N PHE A 538 28.35 18.97 1.38
CA PHE A 538 28.72 18.77 2.78
C PHE A 538 29.56 17.50 2.96
N TRP A 539 29.13 16.37 2.38
CA TRP A 539 29.85 15.09 2.49
C TRP A 539 31.30 15.18 2.02
N TYR A 540 31.54 15.67 0.80
CA TYR A 540 32.91 15.80 0.28
C TYR A 540 33.78 16.75 1.10
N THR A 541 33.18 17.82 1.64
CA THR A 541 33.88 18.71 2.57
C THR A 541 34.24 17.98 3.87
N HIS A 542 33.29 17.23 4.42
CA HIS A 542 33.43 16.49 5.68
C HIS A 542 34.55 15.44 5.61
N ILE A 543 34.70 14.77 4.46
CA ILE A 543 35.72 13.73 4.28
C ILE A 543 37.08 14.25 3.82
N GLY A 544 37.25 15.58 3.74
CA GLY A 544 38.52 16.21 3.37
C GLY A 544 38.80 16.23 1.87
N GLU A 545 37.77 16.23 1.02
CA GLU A 545 37.88 16.29 -0.44
C GLU A 545 37.23 17.58 -1.02
N PRO A 546 37.74 18.77 -0.65
CA PRO A 546 37.10 20.05 -1.00
C PRO A 546 37.02 20.31 -2.50
N GLU A 547 37.98 19.82 -3.30
CA GLU A 547 37.96 19.98 -4.76
C GLU A 547 36.71 19.34 -5.40
N LYS A 548 36.27 18.19 -4.88
CA LYS A 548 35.05 17.52 -5.35
C LYS A 548 33.79 18.24 -4.89
N ALA A 549 33.81 18.75 -3.65
CA ALA A 549 32.74 19.60 -3.15
C ALA A 549 32.56 20.85 -4.01
N ASP A 550 33.66 21.50 -4.43
CA ASP A 550 33.62 22.70 -5.26
C ASP A 550 33.11 22.41 -6.67
N ARG A 551 33.42 21.25 -7.27
CA ARG A 551 32.83 20.82 -8.54
C ARG A 551 31.32 20.64 -8.42
N LEU A 552 30.84 20.03 -7.34
CA LEU A 552 29.40 19.86 -7.09
C LEU A 552 28.69 21.18 -6.83
N LYS A 553 29.31 22.13 -6.10
CA LYS A 553 28.74 23.47 -5.86
C LYS A 553 28.43 24.22 -7.16
N GLN A 554 29.20 24.00 -8.22
CA GLN A 554 28.93 24.63 -9.52
C GLN A 554 27.59 24.19 -10.14
N LEU A 555 27.08 23.03 -9.74
CA LEU A 555 25.81 22.47 -10.18
C LEU A 555 24.65 22.85 -9.24
N VAL A 556 24.93 23.34 -8.04
CA VAL A 556 23.91 23.81 -7.10
C VAL A 556 23.35 25.15 -7.60
N GLY A 557 22.08 25.16 -7.99
CA GLY A 557 21.38 26.37 -8.45
C GLY A 557 21.33 26.59 -9.97
N GLN A 558 21.85 25.64 -10.76
CA GLN A 558 21.50 25.47 -12.17
C GLN A 558 20.27 24.57 -12.28
#